data_AF-A0A1T5HV48-F1
#
_entry.id   AF-A0A1T5HV48-F1
#
_cell.length_a   1.000
_cell.length_b   1.000
_cell.length_c   1.000
_cell.angle_alpha   90.00
_cell.angle_beta   90.00
_cell.angle_gamma   90.00
#
_symmetry.space_group_name_H-M   'P 1'
#
loop_
_entity.id
_entity.type
_entity.pdbx_description
1 polymer ?
#
loop_
_entity_poly.entity_id
_entity_poly.type
_entity_poly.pdbx_seq_one_letter_code
_entity_poly.pdbx_strand_id
1 'polypeptide(L)'
;MILLSGCSSRIEPTRVDIIYLLPEPWLVTACNKPKLIGKTPAETISEDLPRLKNALSNCAKQVDDYLRWYKKTKKQKTKIN
;
A
#
# COMPACT_ATOMS: atom_id res chain seq x y z
N MET A 1 47.62 -44.38 -7.72
CA MET A 1 46.96 -43.08 -7.98
C MET A 1 45.56 -43.14 -7.38
N ILE A 2 45.33 -42.46 -6.26
CA ILE A 2 44.02 -42.43 -5.61
C ILE A 2 43.26 -41.24 -6.19
N LEU A 3 42.25 -41.51 -7.01
CA LEU A 3 41.33 -40.49 -7.53
C LEU A 3 40.31 -40.17 -6.44
N LEU A 4 40.51 -39.04 -5.77
CA LEU A 4 39.50 -38.43 -4.90
C LEU A 4 38.35 -37.90 -5.79
N SER A 5 37.39 -38.76 -6.10
CA SER A 5 36.09 -38.33 -6.64
C SER A 5 35.33 -37.62 -5.52
N GLY A 6 35.58 -36.33 -5.35
CA GLY A 6 34.75 -35.49 -4.49
C GLY A 6 33.33 -35.44 -5.05
N CYS A 7 32.34 -35.81 -4.24
CA CYS A 7 30.92 -35.66 -4.56
C CYS A 7 30.55 -34.17 -4.64
N SER A 8 30.94 -33.50 -5.72
CA SER A 8 30.44 -32.17 -6.06
C SER A 8 29.15 -32.36 -6.84
N SER A 9 28.03 -32.44 -6.13
CA SER A 9 26.71 -32.38 -6.76
C SER A 9 26.53 -30.99 -7.37
N ARG A 10 26.11 -30.92 -8.64
CA ARG A 10 25.82 -29.66 -9.32
C ARG A 10 24.67 -28.96 -8.59
N ILE A 11 24.92 -27.74 -8.10
CA ILE A 11 23.85 -26.88 -7.57
C ILE A 11 23.23 -26.20 -8.78
N GLU A 12 22.01 -26.59 -9.16
CA GLU A 12 21.24 -25.83 -10.14
C GLU A 12 20.96 -24.43 -9.58
N PRO A 13 21.21 -23.35 -10.34
CA PRO A 13 20.87 -22.01 -9.89
C PRO A 13 19.35 -21.86 -9.82
N THR A 14 18.82 -21.74 -8.61
CA THR A 14 17.42 -21.42 -8.38
C THR A 14 17.13 -20.00 -8.88
N ARG A 15 16.26 -19.85 -9.88
CA ARG A 15 15.77 -18.53 -10.28
C ARG A 15 14.81 -18.01 -9.21
N VAL A 16 15.13 -16.86 -8.65
CA VAL A 16 14.27 -16.16 -7.70
C VAL A 16 13.65 -14.97 -8.42
N ASP A 17 12.36 -15.08 -8.75
CA ASP A 17 11.60 -13.98 -9.32
C ASP A 17 10.94 -13.17 -8.20
N ILE A 18 11.30 -11.89 -8.09
CA ILE A 18 10.69 -10.98 -7.11
C ILE A 18 9.39 -10.42 -7.73
N ILE A 19 8.25 -10.98 -7.33
CA ILE A 19 6.94 -10.47 -7.73
C ILE A 19 6.53 -9.34 -6.77
N TYR A 20 6.57 -8.10 -7.24
CA TYR A 20 6.02 -6.95 -6.52
C TYR A 20 4.50 -6.94 -6.65
N LEU A 21 3.78 -7.38 -5.63
CA LEU A 21 2.33 -7.13 -5.52
C LEU A 21 2.11 -5.66 -5.17
N LEU A 22 1.75 -4.87 -6.17
CA LEU A 22 1.26 -3.51 -5.98
C LEU A 22 -0.24 -3.55 -5.64
N PRO A 23 -0.73 -2.57 -4.86
CA PRO A 23 -2.17 -2.38 -4.71
C PRO A 23 -2.78 -1.93 -6.04
N GLU A 24 -4.07 -2.18 -6.20
CA GLU A 24 -4.82 -1.66 -7.33
C GLU A 24 -4.78 -0.12 -7.36
N PRO A 25 -4.73 0.53 -8.54
CA PRO A 25 -4.56 1.99 -8.65
C PRO A 25 -5.65 2.81 -7.94
N TRP A 26 -6.86 2.26 -7.81
CA TRP A 26 -7.97 2.92 -7.12
C TRP A 26 -7.83 2.95 -5.60
N LEU A 27 -6.91 2.16 -5.03
CA LEU A 27 -6.72 2.04 -3.59
C LEU A 27 -6.00 3.25 -2.98
N VAL A 28 -5.18 3.94 -3.78
CA VAL A 28 -4.42 5.13 -3.37
C VAL A 28 -4.57 6.18 -4.47
N THR A 29 -5.63 6.98 -4.39
CA THR A 29 -5.82 8.12 -5.30
C THR A 29 -5.40 9.42 -4.62
N ALA A 30 -5.14 10.47 -5.41
CA ALA A 30 -4.82 11.77 -4.86
C ALA A 30 -5.97 12.31 -3.99
N CYS A 31 -5.65 12.67 -2.75
CA CYS A 31 -6.56 13.37 -1.86
C CYS A 31 -6.29 14.88 -1.93
N ASN A 32 -7.14 15.61 -2.64
CA ASN A 32 -7.00 17.05 -2.76
C ASN A 32 -7.69 17.76 -1.59
N LYS A 33 -6.90 18.45 -0.77
CA LYS A 33 -7.45 19.32 0.27
C LYS A 33 -8.05 20.57 -0.37
N PRO A 34 -9.36 20.84 -0.21
CA PRO A 34 -9.95 22.08 -0.69
C PRO A 34 -9.34 23.29 0.03
N LYS A 35 -9.21 24.40 -0.70
CA LYS A 35 -8.73 25.66 -0.15
C LYS A 35 -9.74 26.24 0.84
N LEU A 36 -9.25 26.75 1.97
CA LEU A 36 -10.04 27.53 2.92
C LEU A 36 -10.28 28.93 2.34
N ILE A 37 -11.52 29.40 2.40
CA ILE A 37 -11.96 30.68 1.82
C ILE A 37 -12.38 31.66 2.91
N GLY A 38 -12.91 31.15 4.02
CA GLY A 38 -13.35 31.94 5.17
C GLY A 38 -12.22 32.79 5.72
N LYS A 39 -12.53 34.06 6.01
CA LYS A 39 -11.57 35.03 6.57
C LYS A 39 -11.78 35.20 8.07
N THR A 40 -12.95 34.82 8.55
CA THR A 40 -13.30 34.83 9.98
C THR A 40 -13.52 33.41 10.51
N PRO A 41 -13.45 33.20 11.84
CA PRO A 41 -13.78 31.92 12.44
C PRO A 41 -15.22 31.47 12.14
N ALA A 42 -16.18 32.40 12.14
CA ALA A 42 -17.58 32.09 11.87
C ALA A 42 -17.77 31.53 10.44
N GLU A 43 -17.22 32.20 9.43
CA GLU A 43 -17.24 31.75 8.02
C GLU A 43 -16.53 30.41 7.83
N THR A 44 -15.36 30.25 8.45
CA THR A 44 -14.59 28.99 8.36
C THR A 44 -15.38 27.81 8.93
N ILE A 45 -16.08 28.00 10.05
CA ILE A 45 -16.86 26.95 10.69
C ILE A 45 -18.12 26.62 9.88
N SER A 46 -18.81 27.63 9.33
CA SER A 46 -20.06 27.41 8.59
C SER A 46 -19.84 26.85 7.20
N GLU A 47 -18.79 27.28 6.49
CA GLU A 47 -18.63 26.99 5.06
C GLU A 47 -17.49 26.02 4.78
N ASP A 48 -16.30 26.31 5.32
CA ASP A 48 -15.11 25.54 4.99
C ASP A 48 -15.05 24.20 5.73
N LEU A 49 -15.46 24.16 6.99
CA LEU A 49 -15.37 22.96 7.81
C LEU A 49 -16.26 21.81 7.27
N PRO A 50 -17.52 22.03 6.85
CA PRO A 50 -18.32 20.98 6.21
C PRO A 50 -17.73 20.52 4.87
N ARG A 51 -17.25 21.45 4.03
CA ARG A 51 -16.63 21.14 2.73
C ARG A 51 -15.36 20.31 2.90
N LEU A 52 -14.52 20.70 3.86
CA LEU A 52 -13.29 20.00 4.20
C LEU A 52 -13.58 18.60 4.75
N LYS A 53 -14.55 18.48 5.67
CA LYS A 53 -14.97 17.18 6.21
C LYS A 53 -15.46 16.25 5.10
N ASN A 54 -16.30 16.74 4.19
CA ASN A 54 -16.79 15.94 3.08
C ASN A 54 -15.65 15.45 2.18
N ALA A 55 -14.77 16.35 1.73
CA ALA A 55 -13.64 16.02 0.86
C ALA A 55 -12.69 15.00 1.52
N LEU A 56 -12.32 15.22 2.78
CA LEU A 56 -11.37 14.36 3.49
C LEU A 56 -11.99 13.02 3.93
N SER A 57 -13.32 12.93 4.10
CA SER A 57 -13.98 11.68 4.49
C SER A 57 -13.76 10.55 3.47
N ASN A 58 -13.71 10.90 2.19
CA ASN A 58 -13.44 9.93 1.12
C ASN A 58 -11.99 9.46 1.16
N CYS A 59 -11.06 10.36 1.43
CA CYS A 59 -9.64 10.01 1.57
C CYS A 59 -9.37 9.15 2.80
N ALA A 60 -10.08 9.40 3.91
CA ALA A 60 -9.94 8.60 5.13
C ALA A 60 -10.28 7.12 4.86
N LYS A 61 -11.30 6.83 4.04
CA LYS A 61 -11.66 5.45 3.66
C LYS A 61 -10.55 4.73 2.90
N GLN A 62 -9.79 5.45 2.06
CA GLN A 62 -8.70 4.86 1.28
C GLN A 62 -7.58 4.30 2.15
N VAL A 63 -7.30 4.96 3.29
CA VAL A 63 -6.32 4.47 4.27
C VAL A 63 -6.77 3.12 4.84
N ASP A 64 -8.04 2.99 5.22
CA ASP A 64 -8.58 1.75 5.76
C ASP A 64 -8.57 0.63 4.71
N ASP A 65 -8.94 0.93 3.47
CA ASP A 65 -8.92 -0.02 2.36
C ASP A 65 -7.49 -0.49 2.05
N TYR A 66 -6.51 0.43 2.03
CA TYR A 66 -5.10 0.11 1.88
C TYR A 66 -4.60 -0.82 3.00
N LEU A 67 -4.88 -0.48 4.26
CA LEU A 67 -4.46 -1.30 5.40
C LEU A 67 -5.10 -2.70 5.36
N ARG A 68 -6.34 -2.80 4.89
CA ARG A 68 -7.04 -4.08 4.72
C ARG A 68 -6.43 -4.92 3.61
N TRP A 69 -6.13 -4.33 2.46
CA TRP A 69 -5.39 -4.98 1.38
C TRP A 69 -4.03 -5.46 1.90
N TYR A 70 -3.26 -4.59 2.55
CA TYR A 70 -1.93 -4.93 3.08
C TYR A 70 -1.96 -6.13 4.03
N LYS A 71 -2.95 -6.18 4.94
CA LYS A 71 -3.17 -7.32 5.84
C LYS A 71 -3.50 -8.60 5.08
N LYS A 72 -4.34 -8.53 4.03
CA LYS A 72 -4.66 -9.69 3.17
C LYS A 72 -3.43 -10.19 2.40
N THR A 73 -2.66 -9.27 1.82
CA THR A 73 -1.43 -9.58 1.07
C THR A 73 -0.39 -10.24 1.97
N LYS A 74 -0.21 -9.75 3.21
CA LYS A 74 0.66 -10.41 4.20
C LYS A 74 0.20 -11.83 4.53
N LYS A 75 -1.10 -12.03 4.80
CA LYS A 75 -1.65 -13.38 5.09
C LYS A 75 -1.49 -14.34 3.91
N GLN A 76 -1.64 -13.87 2.67
CA GLN A 76 -1.40 -14.70 1.48
C GLN A 76 0.06 -15.10 1.37
N LYS A 77 1.01 -14.17 1.56
CA LYS A 77 2.45 -14.48 1.57
C LYS A 77 2.83 -15.55 2.61
N THR A 78 2.23 -15.51 3.80
CA THR A 78 2.48 -16.52 4.85
C THR A 78 1.89 -17.90 4.55
N LYS A 79 0.88 -18.01 3.67
CA LYS A 79 0.30 -19.31 3.28
C LYS A 79 1.00 -19.97 2.10
N ILE A 80 1.76 -19.20 1.32
CA ILE A 80 2.48 -19.66 0.13
C ILE A 80 3.91 -20.11 0.49
N ASN A 81 4.40 -19.70 1.67
CA ASN A 81 5.68 -20.14 2.24
C ASN A 81 5.52 -21.31 3.21
#